data_AF-A0A1S8A6N5-F1
#
_entry.id   AF-A0A1S8A6N5-F1
#
_cell.length_a   1.000
_cell.length_b   1.000
_cell.length_c   1.000
_cell.angle_alpha   90.00
_cell.angle_beta   90.00
_cell.angle_gamma   90.00
#
_symmetry.space_group_name_H-M   'P 1'
#
loop_
_entity.id
_entity.type
_entity.pdbx_description
1 polymer ?
#
loop_
_entity_poly.entity_id
_entity_poly.type
_entity_poly.pdbx_seq_one_letter_code
_entity_poly.pdbx_strand_id
1 'polypeptide(L)'
;MRSRLSGKRVLVGNNANDGAPLVNPHISTRPQYDGFIAETFPLFTPQDIVHLNKVYGISDTLPPNSGVAFDTLGTSGPTALTQSGVATGIQQSVFNMAAETVFNCPAQWIAEAFSTGCRSAWKYQYSVTPSYHGADLSSYFSVGAKLPSDDFRHAMQKIWGNFVINNTPIIPVTDAAGSYENASVPVGRNGTHIDWPQFTRHNPVHMNLNTTGGEISLITVADTLAYYIRTGPGVVNTFSLADARSWEGGRGDRCDFWRTVSARVPQ
;
A
#
# COMPACT_ATOMS: atom_id res chain seq x y z
N MET A 1 7.36 5.13 20.54
CA MET A 1 7.78 6.53 20.29
C MET A 1 7.59 7.34 21.57
N ARG A 2 8.65 7.99 22.08
CA ARG A 2 8.53 8.97 23.17
C ARG A 2 7.76 10.18 22.65
N SER A 3 6.80 10.70 23.43
CA SER A 3 5.70 11.62 23.06
C SER A 3 6.10 13.04 22.60
N ARG A 4 7.11 13.18 21.74
CA ARG A 4 7.55 14.46 21.16
C ARG A 4 7.20 14.55 19.67
N LEU A 5 5.92 14.35 19.35
CA LEU A 5 5.41 14.55 17.99
C LEU A 5 5.05 16.02 17.78
N SER A 6 5.74 16.66 16.85
CA SER A 6 5.37 17.98 16.33
C SER A 6 4.26 17.84 15.28
N GLY A 7 3.36 18.82 15.21
CA GLY A 7 2.27 18.85 14.24
C GLY A 7 0.89 18.51 14.84
N LYS A 8 -0.15 18.99 14.14
CA LYS A 8 -1.56 18.83 14.52
C LYS A 8 -2.24 17.71 13.74
N ARG A 9 -1.82 17.46 12.50
CA ARG A 9 -2.50 16.58 11.55
C ARG A 9 -1.51 15.85 10.67
N VAL A 10 -1.87 14.66 10.20
CA VAL A 10 -1.12 13.92 9.18
C VAL A 10 -2.06 13.28 8.15
N LEU A 11 -1.68 13.38 6.89
CA LEU A 11 -2.16 12.54 5.80
C LEU A 11 -0.96 11.69 5.37
N VAL A 12 -1.07 10.37 5.51
CA VAL A 12 0.05 9.45 5.27
C VAL A 12 -0.39 8.32 4.34
N GLY A 13 0.46 8.03 3.36
CA GLY A 13 0.22 7.01 2.34
C GLY A 13 1.30 5.95 2.32
N ASN A 14 1.00 4.83 1.67
CA ASN A 14 1.95 3.83 1.20
C ASN A 14 1.46 3.31 -0.16
N ASN A 15 2.37 2.79 -0.99
CA ASN A 15 2.00 2.13 -2.24
C ASN A 15 1.83 0.62 -1.99
N ALA A 16 0.99 -0.04 -2.80
CA ALA A 16 0.72 -1.46 -2.60
C ALA A 16 1.96 -2.36 -2.75
N ASN A 17 2.91 -1.98 -3.62
CA ASN A 17 4.12 -2.73 -3.98
C ASN A 17 5.41 -1.94 -3.68
N ASP A 18 5.47 -1.17 -2.58
CA ASP A 18 6.64 -0.34 -2.19
C ASP A 18 7.98 -1.11 -2.09
N GLY A 19 7.95 -2.43 -1.92
CA GLY A 19 9.16 -3.26 -1.91
C GLY A 19 9.81 -3.42 -3.28
N ALA A 20 9.06 -3.22 -4.36
CA ALA A 20 9.59 -3.21 -5.72
C ALA A 20 9.96 -1.77 -6.13
N PRO A 21 11.06 -1.54 -6.87
CA PRO A 21 12.11 -2.49 -7.30
C PRO A 21 13.29 -2.58 -6.32
N LEU A 22 13.08 -2.29 -5.03
CA LEU A 22 14.14 -2.00 -4.06
C LEU A 22 14.82 -3.24 -3.47
N VAL A 23 14.36 -4.44 -3.82
CA VAL A 23 14.87 -5.71 -3.31
C VAL A 23 15.33 -6.60 -4.45
N ASN A 24 16.27 -7.50 -4.17
CA ASN A 24 16.73 -8.51 -5.11
C ASN A 24 15.53 -9.24 -5.78
N PRO A 25 15.40 -9.17 -7.12
CA PRO A 25 14.29 -9.76 -7.86
C PRO A 25 14.44 -11.27 -8.15
N HIS A 26 15.43 -11.93 -7.54
CA HIS A 26 15.78 -13.34 -7.79
C HIS A 26 15.78 -14.21 -6.52
N ILE A 27 14.72 -14.11 -5.73
CA ILE A 27 14.48 -14.91 -4.53
C ILE A 27 13.25 -15.79 -4.75
N SER A 28 13.47 -17.03 -5.21
CA SER A 28 12.40 -17.96 -5.57
C SER A 28 12.43 -19.28 -4.79
N THR A 29 13.47 -19.51 -3.99
CA THR A 29 13.66 -20.74 -3.22
C THR A 29 13.82 -20.47 -1.72
N ARG A 30 13.58 -21.49 -0.89
CA ARG A 30 13.75 -21.37 0.57
C ARG A 30 15.19 -20.99 0.97
N PRO A 31 16.26 -21.59 0.41
CA PRO A 31 17.62 -21.18 0.75
C PRO A 31 17.94 -19.73 0.39
N GLN A 32 17.42 -19.23 -0.74
CA GLN A 32 17.58 -17.82 -1.11
C GLN A 32 16.83 -16.90 -0.15
N TYR A 33 15.62 -17.28 0.26
CA TYR A 33 14.87 -16.56 1.29
C TYR A 33 15.63 -16.52 2.63
N ASP A 34 16.12 -17.66 3.11
CA ASP A 34 16.85 -17.73 4.37
C ASP A 34 18.14 -16.88 4.31
N GLY A 35 18.84 -16.90 3.17
CA GLY A 35 19.99 -16.03 2.90
C GLY A 35 19.63 -14.54 2.93
N PHE A 36 18.52 -14.16 2.27
CA PHE A 36 18.01 -12.79 2.30
C PHE A 36 17.68 -12.32 3.72
N ILE A 37 17.03 -13.15 4.53
CA ILE A 37 16.71 -12.81 5.93
C ILE A 37 17.97 -12.65 6.76
N ALA A 38 18.95 -13.55 6.61
CA ALA A 38 20.22 -13.49 7.34
C ALA A 38 21.03 -12.23 6.98
N GLU A 39 21.02 -11.81 5.71
CA GLU A 39 21.72 -10.61 5.24
C GLU A 39 20.99 -9.33 5.65
N THR A 40 19.67 -9.29 5.48
CA THR A 40 18.86 -8.08 5.71
C THR A 40 18.61 -7.82 7.20
N PHE A 41 18.49 -8.88 8.00
CA PHE A 41 18.16 -8.81 9.43
C PHE A 41 19.17 -9.60 10.28
N PRO A 42 20.47 -9.22 10.26
CA PRO A 42 21.55 -10.00 10.88
C PRO A 42 21.45 -10.09 12.41
N LEU A 43 20.65 -9.24 13.04
CA LEU A 43 20.42 -9.23 14.49
C LEU A 43 19.18 -10.00 14.92
N PHE A 44 18.43 -10.61 14.00
CA PHE A 44 17.26 -11.42 14.34
C PHE A 44 17.67 -12.67 15.13
N THR A 45 16.92 -12.93 16.19
CA THR A 45 17.04 -14.17 16.96
C THR A 45 16.33 -15.31 16.24
N PRO A 46 16.62 -16.59 16.56
CA PRO A 46 15.86 -17.71 16.03
C PRO A 46 14.35 -17.59 16.26
N GLN A 47 13.93 -17.04 17.40
CA GLN A 47 12.52 -16.78 17.69
C GLN A 47 11.91 -15.70 16.78
N ASP A 48 12.67 -14.65 16.45
CA ASP A 48 12.21 -13.61 15.51
C ASP A 48 11.95 -14.21 14.12
N ILE A 49 12.84 -15.09 13.64
CA ILE A 49 12.71 -15.76 12.34
C ILE A 49 11.48 -16.69 12.33
N VAL A 50 11.28 -17.47 13.39
CA VAL A 50 10.07 -18.32 13.53
C VAL A 50 8.80 -17.47 13.49
N HIS A 51 8.79 -16.32 14.18
CA HIS A 51 7.64 -15.44 14.21
C HIS A 51 7.42 -14.75 12.86
N LEU A 52 8.48 -14.28 12.19
CA LEU A 52 8.44 -13.72 10.83
C LEU A 52 7.80 -14.73 9.86
N ASN A 53 8.34 -15.95 9.82
CA ASN A 53 7.83 -17.02 8.96
C ASN A 53 6.35 -17.29 9.23
N LYS A 54 5.94 -17.30 10.50
CA LYS A 54 4.53 -17.49 10.87
C LYS A 54 3.63 -16.35 10.36
N VAL A 55 3.99 -15.09 10.59
CA VAL A 55 3.12 -13.96 10.20
C VAL A 55 3.07 -13.70 8.70
N TYR A 56 4.08 -14.16 7.95
CA TYR A 56 4.07 -14.15 6.48
C TYR A 56 3.60 -15.45 5.83
N GLY A 57 3.31 -16.49 6.62
CA GLY A 57 2.91 -17.79 6.09
C GLY A 57 4.01 -18.51 5.29
N ILE A 58 5.29 -18.24 5.59
CA ILE A 58 6.43 -18.90 4.98
C ILE A 58 6.68 -20.23 5.69
N SER A 59 6.24 -21.33 5.09
CA SER A 59 6.57 -22.69 5.52
C SER A 59 7.78 -23.27 4.78
N ASP A 60 8.16 -24.50 5.11
CA ASP A 60 9.17 -25.25 4.35
C ASP A 60 8.66 -25.63 2.95
N THR A 61 7.35 -25.82 2.81
CA THR A 61 6.65 -25.90 1.53
C THR A 61 6.44 -24.49 1.00
N LEU A 62 6.99 -24.20 -0.17
CA LEU A 62 6.93 -22.85 -0.75
C LEU A 62 5.51 -22.49 -1.18
N PRO A 63 5.07 -21.24 -1.01
CA PRO A 63 3.81 -20.79 -1.58
C PRO A 63 3.84 -20.96 -3.11
N PRO A 64 2.71 -21.32 -3.72
CA PRO A 64 2.67 -21.59 -5.16
C PRO A 64 3.10 -20.34 -5.94
N ASN A 65 4.13 -20.50 -6.77
CA ASN A 65 4.45 -19.55 -7.82
C ASN A 65 3.52 -19.86 -8.99
N SER A 66 2.43 -19.11 -9.11
CA SER A 66 1.44 -19.30 -10.18
C SER A 66 1.98 -18.89 -11.56
N GLY A 67 3.09 -18.15 -11.59
CA GLY A 67 3.64 -17.51 -12.79
C GLY A 67 2.83 -16.31 -13.30
N VAL A 68 1.61 -16.07 -12.77
CA VAL A 68 0.72 -14.99 -13.22
C VAL A 68 0.57 -13.95 -12.13
N ALA A 69 1.22 -12.80 -12.33
CA ALA A 69 1.10 -11.64 -11.47
C ALA A 69 -0.20 -10.86 -11.76
N PHE A 70 -0.91 -10.46 -10.70
CA PHE A 70 -2.13 -9.64 -10.73
C PHE A 70 -2.37 -8.99 -9.37
N ASP A 71 -2.97 -7.79 -9.38
CA ASP A 71 -3.28 -7.04 -8.17
C ASP A 71 -4.33 -7.75 -7.30
N THR A 72 -4.08 -7.75 -5.99
CA THR A 72 -4.97 -8.36 -4.99
C THR A 72 -6.13 -7.44 -4.64
N LEU A 73 -7.22 -8.01 -4.15
CA LEU A 73 -8.38 -7.24 -3.66
C LEU A 73 -8.16 -6.65 -2.26
N GLY A 74 -7.16 -7.14 -1.53
CA GLY A 74 -6.80 -6.74 -0.17
C GLY A 74 -7.75 -7.17 0.94
N THR A 75 -9.03 -7.41 0.63
CA THR A 75 -10.07 -7.84 1.60
C THR A 75 -10.38 -9.33 1.55
N SER A 76 -9.96 -10.03 0.50
CA SER A 76 -10.13 -11.46 0.31
C SER A 76 -8.89 -12.06 -0.34
N GLY A 77 -8.72 -13.38 -0.21
CA GLY A 77 -7.61 -14.09 -0.85
C GLY A 77 -7.73 -14.12 -2.39
N PRO A 78 -6.60 -14.24 -3.11
CA PRO A 78 -5.21 -14.22 -2.63
C PRO A 78 -4.76 -12.81 -2.15
N THR A 79 -3.69 -12.74 -1.35
CA THR A 79 -3.21 -11.50 -0.69
C THR A 79 -1.75 -11.20 -1.02
N ALA A 80 -1.31 -9.98 -0.70
CA ALA A 80 0.05 -9.47 -0.90
C ALA A 80 1.15 -10.31 -0.22
N LEU A 81 0.78 -11.25 0.65
CA LEU A 81 1.69 -12.25 1.19
C LEU A 81 2.39 -13.05 0.10
N THR A 82 1.70 -13.40 -0.99
CA THR A 82 2.24 -14.28 -2.03
C THR A 82 1.78 -13.91 -3.45
N GLN A 83 0.98 -12.87 -3.61
CA GLN A 83 0.41 -12.45 -4.90
C GLN A 83 0.39 -10.92 -5.02
N SER A 84 0.85 -10.37 -6.13
CA SER A 84 0.63 -8.97 -6.53
C SER A 84 0.71 -8.82 -8.05
N GLY A 85 0.48 -7.61 -8.56
CA GLY A 85 0.72 -7.25 -9.97
C GLY A 85 2.18 -7.24 -10.40
N VAL A 86 3.12 -7.47 -9.48
CA VAL A 86 4.58 -7.45 -9.73
C VAL A 86 5.20 -8.84 -9.62
N ALA A 87 4.79 -9.65 -8.65
CA ALA A 87 5.38 -10.98 -8.43
C ALA A 87 4.39 -11.94 -7.75
N THR A 88 4.78 -13.22 -7.70
CA THR A 88 4.06 -14.26 -6.95
C THR A 88 5.04 -15.12 -6.14
N GLY A 89 4.51 -15.93 -5.22
CA GLY A 89 5.31 -16.82 -4.38
C GLY A 89 6.26 -16.08 -3.42
N ILE A 90 7.42 -16.67 -3.13
CA ILE A 90 8.42 -16.10 -2.20
C ILE A 90 8.88 -14.72 -2.62
N GLN A 91 9.09 -14.48 -3.92
CA GLN A 91 9.57 -13.19 -4.40
C GLN A 91 8.61 -12.07 -3.96
N GLN A 92 7.30 -12.33 -4.07
CA GLN A 92 6.30 -11.40 -3.59
C GLN A 92 6.31 -11.26 -2.07
N SER A 93 6.48 -12.36 -1.34
CA SER A 93 6.59 -12.30 0.13
C SER A 93 7.75 -11.42 0.57
N VAL A 94 8.90 -11.53 -0.09
CA VAL A 94 10.10 -10.72 0.18
C VAL A 94 9.88 -9.25 -0.18
N PHE A 95 9.26 -8.95 -1.33
CA PHE A 95 8.84 -7.59 -1.64
C PHE A 95 7.91 -7.03 -0.56
N ASN A 96 6.94 -7.82 -0.10
CA ASN A 96 6.01 -7.39 0.94
C ASN A 96 6.71 -7.19 2.30
N MET A 97 7.71 -8.01 2.66
CA MET A 97 8.52 -7.81 3.87
C MET A 97 9.30 -6.50 3.84
N ALA A 98 9.96 -6.20 2.72
CA ALA A 98 10.68 -4.94 2.56
C ALA A 98 9.73 -3.73 2.55
N ALA A 99 8.58 -3.85 1.87
CA ALA A 99 7.55 -2.82 1.87
C ALA A 99 7.06 -2.55 3.30
N GLU A 100 6.78 -3.60 4.07
CA GLU A 100 6.21 -3.47 5.41
C GLU A 100 7.21 -3.01 6.46
N THR A 101 8.48 -3.41 6.38
CA THR A 101 9.51 -2.95 7.33
C THR A 101 9.89 -1.48 7.11
N VAL A 102 9.93 -1.00 5.86
CA VAL A 102 10.40 0.36 5.53
C VAL A 102 9.27 1.38 5.35
N PHE A 103 8.14 0.99 4.75
CA PHE A 103 7.10 1.94 4.31
C PHE A 103 5.74 1.69 4.96
N ASN A 104 5.12 0.53 4.70
CA ASN A 104 3.71 0.30 5.02
C ASN A 104 3.43 0.35 6.54
N CYS A 105 4.25 -0.32 7.35
CA CYS A 105 4.06 -0.32 8.80
C CYS A 105 4.51 0.99 9.46
N PRO A 106 5.64 1.60 9.09
CA PRO A 106 5.95 2.96 9.51
C PRO A 106 4.85 3.98 9.19
N ALA A 107 4.25 3.93 8.00
CA ALA A 107 3.10 4.77 7.63
C ALA A 107 1.90 4.56 8.58
N GLN A 108 1.60 3.31 8.93
CA GLN A 108 0.56 3.00 9.92
C GLN A 108 0.93 3.53 11.31
N TRP A 109 2.18 3.38 11.75
CA TRP A 109 2.62 3.84 13.07
C TRP A 109 2.59 5.37 13.17
N ILE A 110 2.89 6.09 12.09
CA ILE A 110 2.72 7.55 11.98
C ILE A 110 1.25 7.91 12.11
N ALA A 111 0.34 7.23 11.40
CA ALA A 111 -1.10 7.47 11.53
C ALA A 111 -1.55 7.26 12.98
N GLU A 112 -1.22 6.12 13.58
CA GLU A 112 -1.56 5.80 14.97
C GLU A 112 -1.01 6.82 15.98
N ALA A 113 0.19 7.35 15.74
CA ALA A 113 0.82 8.36 16.58
C ALA A 113 0.07 9.70 16.55
N PHE A 114 -0.45 10.08 15.38
CA PHE A 114 -1.28 11.27 15.18
C PHE A 114 -2.77 11.05 15.48
N SER A 115 -3.17 9.85 15.89
CA SER A 115 -4.53 9.55 16.38
C SER A 115 -4.68 9.68 17.90
N THR A 116 -3.77 10.40 18.56
CA THR A 116 -3.76 10.56 20.04
C THR A 116 -4.02 12.00 20.46
N GLY A 117 -4.80 12.18 21.53
CA GLY A 117 -5.15 13.50 22.05
C GLY A 117 -5.96 14.33 21.04
N CYS A 118 -5.56 15.59 20.82
CA CYS A 118 -6.25 16.51 19.91
C CYS A 118 -5.68 16.51 18.47
N ARG A 119 -4.94 15.47 18.08
CA ARG A 119 -4.39 15.32 16.72
C ARG A 119 -5.35 14.54 15.84
N SER A 120 -5.19 14.68 14.52
CA SER A 120 -5.97 13.95 13.53
C SER A 120 -5.08 13.26 12.51
N ALA A 121 -5.46 12.06 12.09
CA ALA A 121 -4.76 11.29 11.09
C ALA A 121 -5.72 10.81 10.01
N TRP A 122 -5.22 10.73 8.78
CA TRP A 122 -5.84 10.01 7.68
C TRP A 122 -4.76 9.16 7.01
N LYS A 123 -5.13 7.92 6.69
CA LYS A 123 -4.24 6.98 6.00
C LYS A 123 -4.84 6.60 4.65
N TYR A 124 -4.00 6.44 3.64
CA TYR A 124 -4.39 5.81 2.39
C TYR A 124 -3.39 4.71 1.96
N GLN A 125 -3.82 3.84 1.06
CA GLN A 125 -2.96 3.03 0.22
C GLN A 125 -3.17 3.44 -1.25
N TYR A 126 -2.10 3.71 -1.98
CA TYR A 126 -2.12 3.82 -3.43
C TYR A 126 -2.04 2.42 -4.02
N SER A 127 -3.08 2.03 -4.76
CA SER A 127 -3.25 0.70 -5.34
C SER A 127 -3.44 0.72 -6.86
N VAL A 128 -3.21 1.87 -7.51
CA VAL A 128 -3.24 1.97 -8.97
C VAL A 128 -2.07 1.19 -9.57
N THR A 129 -2.36 0.21 -10.43
CA THR A 129 -1.36 -0.64 -11.08
C THR A 129 -0.29 0.21 -11.79
N PRO A 130 1.02 0.02 -11.54
CA PRO A 130 1.64 -1.11 -10.82
C PRO A 130 1.93 -0.87 -9.32
N SER A 131 1.68 0.33 -8.79
CA SER A 131 1.83 0.67 -7.36
C SER A 131 3.18 0.31 -6.74
N TYR A 132 4.28 0.32 -7.50
CA TYR A 132 5.62 0.18 -6.94
C TYR A 132 6.06 1.48 -6.23
N HIS A 133 7.23 1.47 -5.58
CA HIS A 133 7.76 2.65 -4.90
C HIS A 133 7.89 3.88 -5.82
N GLY A 134 7.19 4.98 -5.50
CA GLY A 134 7.20 6.21 -6.29
C GLY A 134 6.30 6.19 -7.53
N ALA A 135 5.55 5.11 -7.79
CA ALA A 135 4.59 5.04 -8.90
C ALA A 135 3.42 6.04 -8.75
N ASP A 136 3.23 6.61 -7.57
CA ASP A 136 2.23 7.63 -7.24
C ASP A 136 2.70 9.06 -7.56
N LEU A 137 3.99 9.28 -7.84
CA LEU A 137 4.56 10.61 -8.06
C LEU A 137 3.87 11.40 -9.18
N SER A 138 3.51 10.73 -10.28
CA SER A 138 2.80 11.37 -11.40
C SER A 138 1.36 11.76 -11.06
N SER A 139 0.80 11.22 -9.98
CA SER A 139 -0.51 11.62 -9.45
C SER A 139 -0.45 12.96 -8.71
N TYR A 140 0.69 13.28 -8.08
CA TYR A 140 0.91 14.59 -7.43
C TYR A 140 1.47 15.61 -8.42
N PHE A 141 2.56 15.23 -9.11
CA PHE A 141 3.34 16.08 -10.00
C PHE A 141 3.02 15.73 -11.46
N SER A 142 1.87 16.21 -11.93
CA SER A 142 1.27 15.72 -13.18
C SER A 142 1.69 16.46 -14.45
N VAL A 143 2.68 17.36 -14.40
CA VAL A 143 3.09 18.13 -15.59
C VAL A 143 3.63 17.17 -16.65
N GLY A 144 2.92 17.03 -17.77
CA GLY A 144 3.25 16.09 -18.85
C GLY A 144 2.94 14.61 -18.54
N ALA A 145 2.36 14.30 -17.37
CA ALA A 145 1.99 12.93 -17.02
C ALA A 145 0.81 12.45 -17.87
N LYS A 146 0.91 11.22 -18.38
CA LYS A 146 -0.16 10.53 -19.11
C LYS A 146 -0.84 9.44 -18.28
N LEU A 147 -0.22 9.03 -17.17
CA LEU A 147 -0.70 7.99 -16.26
C LEU A 147 -0.48 8.42 -14.80
N PRO A 148 -1.38 8.05 -13.87
CA PRO A 148 -2.67 7.39 -14.11
C PRO A 148 -3.66 8.33 -14.82
N SER A 149 -4.93 7.94 -15.00
CA SER A 149 -5.92 8.76 -15.73
C SER A 149 -6.05 10.18 -15.18
N ASP A 150 -6.46 11.13 -16.02
CA ASP A 150 -6.63 12.54 -15.66
C ASP A 150 -7.54 12.71 -14.45
N ASP A 151 -8.66 11.96 -14.42
CA ASP A 151 -9.60 11.93 -13.29
C ASP A 151 -8.93 11.44 -11.98
N PHE A 152 -8.07 10.43 -12.03
CA PHE A 152 -7.35 9.98 -10.84
C PHE A 152 -6.35 11.05 -10.35
N ARG A 153 -5.57 11.65 -11.28
CA ARG A 153 -4.61 12.69 -10.93
C ARG A 153 -5.31 13.91 -10.31
N HIS A 154 -6.45 14.32 -10.88
CA HIS A 154 -7.29 15.38 -10.34
C HIS A 154 -7.77 15.05 -8.92
N ALA A 155 -8.32 13.85 -8.69
CA ALA A 155 -8.78 13.43 -7.38
C ALA A 155 -7.63 13.44 -6.35
N MET A 156 -6.45 12.93 -6.71
CA MET A 156 -5.30 12.87 -5.80
C MET A 156 -4.77 14.27 -5.45
N GLN A 157 -4.70 15.18 -6.42
CA GLN A 157 -4.32 16.57 -6.21
C GLN A 157 -5.34 17.32 -5.34
N LYS A 158 -6.63 17.06 -5.54
CA LYS A 158 -7.70 17.61 -4.70
C LYS A 158 -7.61 17.11 -3.25
N ILE A 159 -7.36 15.82 -3.04
CA ILE A 159 -7.17 15.22 -1.71
C ILE A 159 -6.03 15.92 -0.96
N TRP A 160 -4.86 16.01 -1.57
CA TRP A 160 -3.69 16.66 -0.96
C TRP A 160 -3.89 18.16 -0.79
N GLY A 161 -4.39 18.86 -1.81
CA GLY A 161 -4.66 20.29 -1.76
C GLY A 161 -5.66 20.64 -0.65
N ASN A 162 -6.75 19.89 -0.53
CA ASN A 162 -7.75 20.10 0.50
C ASN A 162 -7.21 19.78 1.90
N PHE A 163 -6.35 18.77 2.04
CA PHE A 163 -5.68 18.51 3.31
C PHE A 163 -4.80 19.69 3.74
N VAL A 164 -4.04 20.26 2.80
CA VAL A 164 -3.15 21.40 3.05
C VAL A 164 -3.93 22.67 3.43
N ILE A 165 -4.96 23.03 2.67
CA ILE A 165 -5.65 24.31 2.85
C ILE A 165 -6.81 24.24 3.85
N ASN A 166 -7.50 23.10 3.93
CA ASN A 166 -8.72 22.91 4.71
C ASN A 166 -8.56 21.90 5.85
N ASN A 167 -7.35 21.39 6.11
CA ASN A 167 -7.05 20.47 7.20
C ASN A 167 -7.78 19.11 7.13
N THR A 168 -8.28 18.72 5.95
CA THR A 168 -8.99 17.44 5.72
C THR A 168 -8.79 16.93 4.29
N PRO A 169 -8.58 15.63 4.05
CA PRO A 169 -8.46 15.08 2.69
C PRO A 169 -9.82 14.87 1.99
N ILE A 170 -10.93 15.16 2.67
CA ILE A 170 -12.28 14.90 2.19
C ILE A 170 -12.64 15.89 1.06
N ILE A 171 -12.88 15.37 -0.14
CA ILE A 171 -13.22 16.13 -1.35
C ILE A 171 -14.65 15.84 -1.81
N PRO A 172 -15.24 16.68 -2.69
CA PRO A 172 -16.53 16.38 -3.29
C PRO A 172 -16.53 15.04 -4.04
N VAL A 173 -17.67 14.34 -4.05
CA VAL A 173 -17.83 13.07 -4.79
C VAL A 173 -17.53 13.25 -6.27
N THR A 174 -17.93 14.37 -6.86
CA THR A 174 -17.67 14.70 -8.26
C THR A 174 -16.18 14.83 -8.57
N ASP A 175 -15.38 15.39 -7.65
CA ASP A 175 -13.92 15.49 -7.80
C ASP A 175 -13.26 14.11 -7.62
N ALA A 176 -13.82 13.22 -6.79
CA ALA A 176 -13.26 11.90 -6.52
C ALA A 176 -13.63 10.83 -7.56
N ALA A 177 -14.87 10.81 -8.04
CA ALA A 177 -15.36 9.85 -9.02
C ALA A 177 -14.90 10.19 -10.44
N GLY A 178 -14.68 11.48 -10.73
CA GLY A 178 -14.34 11.94 -12.07
C GLY A 178 -15.54 11.94 -13.00
N SER A 179 -15.28 11.74 -14.29
CA SER A 179 -16.24 11.99 -15.36
C SER A 179 -17.11 10.77 -15.74
N TYR A 180 -16.86 9.61 -15.12
CA TYR A 180 -17.45 8.33 -15.52
C TYR A 180 -18.50 7.83 -14.52
N GLU A 181 -19.67 7.42 -15.02
CA GLU A 181 -20.78 6.91 -14.20
C GLU A 181 -20.46 5.60 -13.48
N ASN A 182 -19.57 4.78 -14.04
CA ASN A 182 -19.15 3.50 -13.44
C ASN A 182 -17.98 3.63 -12.46
N ALA A 183 -17.53 4.85 -12.15
CA ALA A 183 -16.61 5.09 -11.05
C ALA A 183 -17.30 4.81 -9.70
N SER A 184 -16.52 4.37 -8.71
CA SER A 184 -17.04 4.07 -7.37
C SER A 184 -16.15 4.71 -6.32
N VAL A 185 -16.75 5.44 -5.39
CA VAL A 185 -16.08 6.07 -4.25
C VAL A 185 -16.97 5.95 -3.02
N PRO A 186 -16.41 5.90 -1.79
CA PRO A 186 -17.22 5.90 -0.59
C PRO A 186 -17.93 7.26 -0.46
N VAL A 187 -19.25 7.27 -0.35
CA VAL A 187 -20.07 8.49 -0.30
C VAL A 187 -20.54 8.75 1.13
N GLY A 188 -20.28 9.94 1.65
CA GLY A 188 -20.75 10.35 2.97
C GLY A 188 -22.27 10.54 3.03
N ARG A 189 -22.81 10.63 4.25
CA ARG A 189 -24.27 10.69 4.53
C ARG A 189 -25.05 11.74 3.71
N ASN A 190 -24.42 12.87 3.38
CA ASN A 190 -25.06 13.97 2.66
C ASN A 190 -24.94 13.84 1.13
N GLY A 191 -24.29 12.80 0.61
CA GLY A 191 -24.17 12.55 -0.83
C GLY A 191 -23.15 13.43 -1.58
N THR A 192 -22.65 14.50 -0.97
CA THR A 192 -21.86 15.53 -1.66
C THR A 192 -20.35 15.34 -1.56
N HIS A 193 -19.86 14.66 -0.52
CA HIS A 193 -18.43 14.46 -0.25
C HIS A 193 -18.14 12.99 -0.01
N ILE A 194 -16.90 12.59 -0.28
CA ILE A 194 -16.47 11.23 0.02
C ILE A 194 -16.50 10.97 1.53
N ASP A 195 -16.85 9.74 1.91
CA ASP A 195 -16.66 9.28 3.28
C ASP A 195 -15.20 8.85 3.45
N TRP A 196 -14.48 9.55 4.34
CA TRP A 196 -13.13 9.20 4.74
C TRP A 196 -12.93 9.56 6.21
N PRO A 197 -13.26 8.63 7.13
CA PRO A 197 -13.15 8.90 8.55
C PRO A 197 -11.69 9.10 8.96
N GLN A 198 -11.50 9.83 10.07
CA GLN A 198 -10.17 9.93 10.68
C GLN A 198 -9.71 8.54 11.11
N PHE A 199 -8.45 8.23 10.78
CA PHE A 199 -7.78 7.04 11.24
C PHE A 199 -7.60 7.12 12.77
N THR A 200 -7.97 6.06 13.48
CA THR A 200 -7.63 5.87 14.89
C THR A 200 -7.26 4.42 15.17
N ARG A 201 -6.67 4.13 16.34
CA ARG A 201 -6.40 2.75 16.74
C ARG A 201 -7.67 1.91 16.90
N HIS A 202 -8.79 2.54 17.28
CA HIS A 202 -10.08 1.87 17.44
C HIS A 202 -10.90 1.82 16.15
N ASN A 203 -10.57 2.69 15.18
CA ASN A 203 -11.16 2.73 13.85
C ASN A 203 -10.03 2.89 12.82
N PRO A 204 -9.25 1.82 12.55
CA PRO A 204 -8.05 1.87 11.72
C PRO A 204 -8.38 1.86 10.22
N VAL A 205 -9.35 2.68 9.82
CA VAL A 205 -9.82 2.74 8.44
C VAL A 205 -8.86 3.57 7.59
N HIS A 206 -8.45 3.03 6.45
CA HIS A 206 -7.71 3.76 5.41
C HIS A 206 -8.49 3.82 4.09
N MET A 207 -8.19 4.82 3.28
CA MET A 207 -8.68 4.89 1.90
C MET A 207 -7.80 4.05 1.00
N ASN A 208 -8.37 3.11 0.28
CA ASN A 208 -7.73 2.43 -0.83
C ASN A 208 -8.01 3.22 -2.12
N LEU A 209 -6.98 3.85 -2.68
CA LEU A 209 -7.07 4.62 -3.92
C LEU A 209 -6.68 3.72 -5.09
N ASN A 210 -7.65 3.32 -5.90
CA ASN A 210 -7.45 2.41 -7.02
C ASN A 210 -8.18 2.90 -8.29
N THR A 211 -7.90 2.23 -9.41
CA THR A 211 -8.62 2.36 -10.68
C THR A 211 -9.01 0.98 -11.22
N THR A 212 -10.07 0.92 -12.03
CA THR A 212 -10.44 -0.27 -12.80
C THR A 212 -10.73 0.08 -14.25
N GLY A 213 -11.02 -0.94 -15.07
CA GLY A 213 -11.37 -0.78 -16.47
C GLY A 213 -10.17 -0.49 -17.37
N GLY A 214 -10.47 0.04 -18.56
CA GLY A 214 -9.49 0.25 -19.63
C GLY A 214 -8.88 -1.04 -20.17
N GLU A 215 -7.79 -0.87 -20.89
CA GLU A 215 -6.95 -1.94 -21.43
C GLU A 215 -5.75 -2.18 -20.52
N ILE A 216 -5.35 -3.44 -20.41
CA ILE A 216 -4.17 -3.85 -19.64
C ILE A 216 -3.04 -4.17 -20.61
N SER A 217 -1.91 -3.49 -20.45
CA SER A 217 -0.69 -3.74 -21.23
C SER A 217 0.48 -4.08 -20.32
N LEU A 218 1.29 -5.05 -20.71
CA LEU A 218 2.55 -5.36 -20.03
C LEU A 218 3.62 -4.37 -20.48
N ILE A 219 4.29 -3.72 -19.52
CA ILE A 219 5.47 -2.91 -19.75
C ILE A 219 6.67 -3.64 -19.19
N THR A 220 7.67 -3.88 -20.05
CA THR A 220 8.97 -4.41 -19.65
C THR A 220 9.96 -3.25 -19.62
N VAL A 221 10.42 -2.90 -18.42
CA VAL A 221 11.41 -1.82 -18.22
C VAL A 221 12.83 -2.38 -18.28
N ALA A 222 13.02 -3.57 -17.72
CA ALA A 222 14.28 -4.32 -17.71
C ALA A 222 13.98 -5.82 -17.59
N ASP A 223 15.00 -6.66 -17.75
CA ASP A 223 14.88 -8.13 -17.67
C ASP A 223 14.22 -8.63 -16.38
N THR A 224 14.35 -7.86 -15.29
CA THR A 224 13.85 -8.20 -13.95
C THR A 224 12.69 -7.31 -13.48
N LEU A 225 12.24 -6.38 -14.32
CA LEU A 225 11.18 -5.44 -13.99
C LEU A 225 10.18 -5.34 -15.15
N ALA A 226 9.10 -6.11 -15.02
CA ALA A 226 7.93 -6.01 -15.88
C ALA A 226 6.67 -5.90 -15.02
N TYR A 227 5.72 -5.09 -15.46
CA TYR A 227 4.46 -4.87 -14.75
C TYR A 227 3.36 -4.43 -15.70
N TYR A 228 2.14 -4.68 -15.29
CA TYR A 228 0.97 -4.23 -16.05
C TYR A 228 0.70 -2.74 -15.80
N ILE A 229 0.12 -2.08 -16.80
CA ILE A 229 -0.47 -0.74 -16.67
C ILE A 229 -1.87 -0.76 -17.23
N ARG A 230 -2.74 0.11 -16.68
CA ARG A 230 -4.07 0.37 -17.21
C ARG A 230 -4.06 1.63 -18.06
N THR A 231 -4.54 1.54 -19.28
CA THR A 231 -4.58 2.66 -20.23
C THR A 231 -5.88 2.69 -21.01
N GLY A 232 -6.11 3.79 -21.71
CA GLY A 232 -7.21 3.91 -22.68
C GLY A 232 -8.55 4.30 -22.04
N PRO A 233 -9.60 4.41 -22.87
CA PRO A 233 -10.93 4.78 -22.42
C PRO A 233 -11.49 3.81 -21.38
N GLY A 234 -12.25 4.33 -20.42
CA GLY A 234 -12.92 3.51 -19.41
C GLY A 234 -12.04 3.11 -18.21
N VAL A 235 -10.83 3.66 -18.09
CA VAL A 235 -10.10 3.65 -16.80
C VAL A 235 -10.81 4.62 -15.84
N VAL A 236 -11.35 4.09 -14.74
CA VAL A 236 -12.16 4.87 -13.78
C VAL A 236 -11.69 4.66 -12.36
N ASN A 237 -11.93 5.66 -11.50
CA ASN A 237 -11.59 5.60 -10.08
C ASN A 237 -12.47 4.57 -9.35
N THR A 238 -11.83 3.77 -8.50
CA THR A 238 -12.47 2.77 -7.63
C THR A 238 -11.91 2.91 -6.22
N PHE A 239 -12.35 3.95 -5.53
CA PHE A 239 -11.92 4.20 -4.16
C PHE A 239 -12.78 3.39 -3.19
N SER A 240 -12.17 2.87 -2.14
CA SER A 240 -12.87 2.13 -1.10
C SER A 240 -12.29 2.40 0.28
N LEU A 241 -13.10 2.23 1.32
CA LEU A 241 -12.61 2.19 2.69
C LEU A 241 -12.27 0.75 3.05
N ALA A 242 -11.16 0.57 3.76
CA ALA A 242 -10.74 -0.73 4.25
C ALA A 242 -10.23 -0.62 5.69
N ASP A 243 -10.30 -1.73 6.42
CA ASP A 243 -9.68 -1.85 7.74
C ASP A 243 -8.18 -2.19 7.56
N ALA A 244 -7.31 -1.28 7.97
CA ALA A 244 -5.87 -1.43 7.82
C ALA A 244 -5.27 -2.60 8.63
N ARG A 245 -5.97 -3.08 9.67
CA ARG A 245 -5.54 -4.27 10.44
C ARG A 245 -5.75 -5.54 9.64
N SER A 246 -6.95 -5.74 9.08
CA SER A 246 -7.29 -6.97 8.34
C SER A 246 -6.80 -6.96 6.89
N TRP A 247 -6.46 -5.78 6.35
CA TRP A 247 -5.98 -5.60 4.98
C TRP A 247 -4.83 -6.52 4.61
N GLU A 248 -4.87 -7.07 3.40
CA GLU A 248 -3.85 -7.96 2.82
C GLU A 248 -3.45 -9.11 3.75
N GLY A 249 -4.47 -9.84 4.22
CA GLY A 249 -4.28 -11.03 5.05
C GLY A 249 -3.74 -10.71 6.44
N GLY A 250 -4.24 -9.64 7.07
CA GLY A 250 -3.85 -9.30 8.44
C GLY A 250 -2.56 -8.48 8.56
N ARG A 251 -2.34 -7.49 7.69
CA ARG A 251 -1.16 -6.61 7.74
C ARG A 251 -0.94 -5.98 9.13
N GLY A 252 -2.01 -5.71 9.87
CA GLY A 252 -1.92 -5.19 11.24
C GLY A 252 -1.03 -6.03 12.15
N ASP A 253 -1.15 -7.36 12.08
CA ASP A 253 -0.37 -8.28 12.92
C ASP A 253 1.11 -8.31 12.49
N ARG A 254 1.37 -8.20 11.18
CA ARG A 254 2.74 -8.03 10.66
C ARG A 254 3.35 -6.71 11.10
N CYS A 255 2.57 -5.64 11.13
CA CYS A 255 3.04 -4.36 11.67
C CYS A 255 3.27 -4.37 13.18
N ASP A 256 2.56 -5.20 13.94
CA ASP A 256 2.89 -5.43 15.35
C ASP A 256 4.19 -6.22 15.49
N PHE A 257 4.39 -7.28 14.68
CA PHE A 257 5.66 -8.01 14.63
C PHE A 257 6.84 -7.07 14.37
N TRP A 258 6.83 -6.28 13.30
CA TRP A 258 7.92 -5.35 12.96
C TRP A 258 8.20 -4.35 14.09
N ARG A 259 7.15 -3.91 14.80
CA ARG A 259 7.30 -3.04 15.96
C ARG A 259 8.06 -3.72 17.10
N THR A 260 7.77 -5.00 17.38
CA THR A 260 8.44 -5.76 18.46
C THR A 260 9.92 -6.04 18.19
N VAL A 261 10.30 -6.17 16.91
CA VAL A 261 11.68 -6.46 16.49
C VAL A 261 12.45 -5.22 16.05
N SER A 262 11.84 -4.04 16.07
CA SER A 262 12.40 -2.78 15.54
C SER A 262 13.81 -2.43 16.02
N ALA A 263 14.18 -2.78 17.25
CA ALA A 263 15.53 -2.56 17.78
C ALA A 263 16.62 -3.47 17.15
N ARG A 264 16.21 -4.50 16.41
CA ARG A 264 17.07 -5.49 15.72
C ARG A 264 16.99 -5.36 14.19
N VAL A 265 16.19 -4.43 13.67
CA VAL A 265 16.16 -4.10 12.25
C VAL A 265 17.26 -3.05 12.00
N PRO A 266 18.16 -3.25 11.02
CA PRO A 266 19.15 -2.23 10.65
C PRO A 266 18.48 -0.89 10.28
N GLN A 267 19.10 0.23 10.70
CA GLN A 267 18.64 1.60 10.43
C GLN A 267 19.48 2.27 9.35
#